data_AF-A0A3N1ATY6-F1
#
_entry.id   AF-A0A3N1ATY6-F1
#
_cell.length_a   1.000
_cell.length_b   1.000
_cell.length_c   1.000
_cell.angle_alpha   90.00
_cell.angle_beta   90.00
_cell.angle_gamma   90.00
#
_symmetry.space_group_name_H-M   'P 1'
#
loop_
_entity.id
_entity.type
_entity.pdbx_description
1 polymer ?
#
loop_
_entity_poly.entity_id
_entity_poly.type
_entity_poly.pdbx_seq_one_letter_code
_entity_poly.pdbx_strand_id
1 'polypeptide(L)'
;MFPRTWTLTHIERVIRTAWSADTCDPADLADWHTGNPARGQCGVTALVLHDLLGGELLVGEVSAGGRRTGQHWWNRLGVVEIDLTRDQFGPHERISGATVVDRPDGPPRRCREQYETLRTRVLKQLGADTTVAAGR
;
A
#
# COMPACT_ATOMS: atom_id res chain seq x y z
N MET A 1 -9.02 -10.86 -27.51
CA MET A 1 -8.20 -10.70 -26.30
C MET A 1 -9.13 -10.97 -25.11
N PHE A 2 -8.91 -12.06 -24.36
CA PHE A 2 -9.71 -12.32 -23.16
C PHE A 2 -9.42 -11.22 -22.12
N PRO A 3 -10.43 -10.75 -21.37
CA PRO A 3 -10.17 -9.88 -20.23
C PRO A 3 -9.26 -10.63 -19.25
N ARG A 4 -8.16 -9.99 -18.84
CA ARG A 4 -7.28 -10.57 -17.82
C ARG A 4 -8.03 -10.59 -16.50
N THR A 5 -8.22 -11.77 -15.93
CA THR A 5 -8.82 -11.94 -14.61
C THR A 5 -7.70 -12.16 -13.58
N TRP A 6 -7.78 -11.47 -12.45
CA TRP A 6 -6.87 -11.64 -11.32
C TRP A 6 -7.67 -12.02 -10.08
N THR A 7 -7.13 -12.95 -9.29
CA THR A 7 -7.67 -13.23 -7.96
C THR A 7 -7.05 -12.27 -6.94
N LEU A 8 -7.72 -12.05 -5.80
CA LEU A 8 -7.16 -11.22 -4.72
C LEU A 8 -5.83 -11.79 -4.21
N THR A 9 -5.71 -13.12 -4.10
CA THR A 9 -4.45 -13.78 -3.72
C THR A 9 -3.34 -13.57 -4.76
N HIS A 10 -3.67 -13.48 -6.04
CA HIS A 10 -2.69 -13.16 -7.07
C HIS A 10 -2.20 -11.72 -6.92
N ILE A 11 -3.11 -10.76 -6.71
CA ILE A 11 -2.79 -9.35 -6.51
C ILE A 11 -1.93 -9.17 -5.25
N GLU A 12 -2.34 -9.76 -4.13
CA GLU A 12 -1.57 -9.76 -2.88
C GLU A 12 -0.16 -10.29 -3.12
N ARG A 13 -0.02 -11.46 -3.74
CA ARG A 13 1.28 -12.05 -4.01
C ARG A 13 2.17 -11.12 -4.81
N VAL A 14 1.66 -10.55 -5.90
CA VAL A 14 2.41 -9.64 -6.79
C VAL A 14 2.85 -8.37 -6.07
N ILE A 15 1.98 -7.79 -5.23
CA ILE A 15 2.32 -6.61 -4.42
C ILE A 15 3.43 -6.95 -3.44
N ARG A 16 3.26 -8.04 -2.66
CA ARG A 16 4.22 -8.41 -1.61
C ARG A 16 5.59 -8.81 -2.17
N THR A 17 5.63 -9.45 -3.34
CA THR A 17 6.91 -9.77 -4.02
C THR A 17 7.58 -8.55 -4.65
N ALA A 18 6.85 -7.45 -4.88
CA ALA A 18 7.38 -6.22 -5.45
C ALA A 18 7.98 -5.27 -4.40
N TRP A 19 7.78 -5.53 -3.11
CA TRP A 19 8.36 -4.76 -2.03
C TRP A 19 9.87 -4.96 -1.91
N SER A 20 10.54 -3.85 -1.64
CA SER A 20 11.96 -3.77 -1.28
C SER A 20 12.25 -2.45 -0.59
N ALA A 21 13.48 -2.28 -0.11
CA ALA A 21 13.96 -1.05 0.54
C ALA A 21 13.65 0.24 -0.26
N ASP A 22 13.72 0.20 -1.60
CA ASP A 22 13.45 1.36 -2.47
C ASP A 22 11.96 1.69 -2.68
N THR A 23 11.06 0.85 -2.16
CA THR A 23 9.62 1.11 -2.06
C THR A 23 9.20 1.41 -0.63
N CYS A 24 10.10 1.22 0.34
CA CYS A 24 9.88 1.57 1.72
C CYS A 24 9.84 3.09 1.87
N ASP A 25 8.94 3.56 2.71
CA ASP A 25 8.97 4.90 3.26
C ASP A 25 10.37 5.23 3.85
N PRO A 26 11.02 6.32 3.42
CA PRO A 26 12.32 6.70 3.96
C PRO A 26 12.33 6.91 5.48
N ALA A 27 11.18 7.25 6.08
CA ALA A 27 11.08 7.42 7.54
C ALA A 27 11.19 6.08 8.30
N ASP A 28 10.80 4.97 7.68
CA ASP A 28 10.80 3.63 8.28
C ASP A 28 11.95 2.75 7.75
N LEU A 29 12.78 3.27 6.83
CA LEU A 29 13.82 2.50 6.14
C LEU A 29 14.85 1.90 7.10
N ALA A 30 15.13 2.56 8.22
CA ALA A 30 16.04 2.07 9.25
C ALA A 30 15.53 0.79 9.94
N ASP A 31 14.20 0.63 10.02
CA ASP A 31 13.54 -0.52 10.65
C ASP A 31 13.11 -1.58 9.63
N TRP A 32 13.27 -1.32 8.34
CA TRP A 32 12.96 -2.26 7.26
C TRP A 32 14.04 -3.33 7.11
N HIS A 33 13.63 -4.58 6.96
CA HIS A 33 14.52 -5.69 6.62
C HIS A 33 13.74 -6.83 5.95
N THR A 34 14.44 -7.82 5.37
CA THR A 34 13.81 -8.94 4.65
C THR A 34 12.93 -9.84 5.51
N GLY A 35 13.12 -9.81 6.84
CA GLY A 35 12.26 -10.50 7.81
C GLY A 35 10.97 -9.73 8.15
N ASN A 36 10.90 -8.45 7.82
CA ASN A 36 9.72 -7.60 7.94
C ASN A 36 9.58 -6.70 6.69
N PRO A 37 9.28 -7.29 5.52
CA PRO A 37 9.27 -6.54 4.27
C PRO A 37 8.11 -5.53 4.17
N ALA A 38 7.08 -5.66 5.01
CA ALA A 38 5.91 -4.78 5.04
C ALA A 38 6.16 -3.43 5.74
N ARG A 39 7.23 -3.31 6.53
CA ARG A 39 7.61 -2.07 7.23
C ARG A 39 7.70 -0.89 6.25
N GLY A 40 7.01 0.21 6.54
CA GLY A 40 7.03 1.40 5.69
C GLY A 40 6.38 1.23 4.30
N GLN A 41 5.63 0.16 4.06
CA GLN A 41 4.97 -0.09 2.76
C GLN A 41 3.50 0.37 2.71
N CYS A 42 2.90 0.76 3.84
CA CYS A 42 1.44 0.94 3.95
C CYS A 42 0.88 1.97 2.96
N GLY A 43 1.41 3.20 2.97
CA GLY A 43 0.91 4.28 2.11
C GLY A 43 0.99 3.93 0.63
N VAL A 44 2.16 3.50 0.16
CA VAL A 44 2.36 3.15 -1.26
C VAL A 44 1.53 1.94 -1.67
N THR A 45 1.39 0.94 -0.80
CA THR A 45 0.57 -0.25 -1.07
C THR A 45 -0.91 0.09 -1.14
N ALA A 46 -1.43 0.89 -0.20
CA ALA A 46 -2.82 1.29 -0.18
C ALA A 46 -3.22 2.08 -1.43
N LEU A 47 -2.33 2.96 -1.92
CA LEU A 47 -2.53 3.71 -3.15
C LEU A 47 -2.52 2.79 -4.39
N VAL A 48 -1.55 1.87 -4.49
CA VAL A 48 -1.50 0.92 -5.63
C VAL A 48 -2.70 0.00 -5.64
N LEU A 49 -3.16 -0.50 -4.49
CA LEU A 49 -4.33 -1.36 -4.41
C LEU A 49 -5.61 -0.60 -4.75
N HIS A 50 -5.74 0.65 -4.29
CA HIS A 50 -6.83 1.55 -4.67
C HIS A 50 -6.85 1.83 -6.18
N ASP A 51 -5.70 2.11 -6.79
CA ASP A 51 -5.59 2.31 -8.24
C ASP A 51 -6.05 1.07 -9.05
N LEU A 52 -5.87 -0.14 -8.50
CA LEU A 52 -6.24 -1.39 -9.16
C LEU A 52 -7.72 -1.76 -8.96
N LEU A 53 -8.25 -1.53 -7.77
CA LEU A 53 -9.54 -2.09 -7.33
C LEU A 53 -10.59 -1.03 -6.95
N GLY A 54 -10.20 0.24 -6.86
CA GLY A 54 -11.02 1.32 -6.31
C GLY A 54 -11.26 1.15 -4.81
N GLY A 55 -12.47 1.50 -4.37
CA GLY A 55 -12.88 1.46 -2.98
C GLY A 55 -12.52 2.71 -2.21
N GLU A 56 -12.39 2.58 -0.89
CA GLU A 56 -12.05 3.67 0.02
C GLU A 56 -10.62 3.51 0.53
N LEU A 57 -9.91 4.63 0.72
CA LEU A 57 -8.65 4.68 1.47
C LEU A 57 -8.97 5.03 2.92
N LEU A 58 -8.39 4.30 3.86
CA LEU A 58 -8.53 4.56 5.28
C LEU A 58 -7.19 4.94 5.88
N VAL A 59 -7.25 5.84 6.85
CA VAL A 59 -6.10 6.27 7.65
C VAL A 59 -6.41 6.11 9.13
N GLY A 60 -5.52 5.42 9.83
CA GLY A 60 -5.52 5.29 11.28
C GLY A 60 -4.24 5.86 11.89
N GLU A 61 -4.28 6.17 13.18
CA GLU A 61 -3.09 6.60 13.92
C GLU A 61 -2.34 5.38 14.47
N VAL A 62 -1.02 5.37 14.31
CA VAL A 62 -0.14 4.38 14.93
C VAL A 62 0.41 4.94 16.23
N SER A 63 0.37 4.12 17.28
CA SER A 63 0.99 4.42 18.56
C SER A 63 1.88 3.29 19.04
N ALA A 64 2.99 3.63 19.70
CA ALA A 64 3.88 2.70 20.38
C ALA A 64 4.18 3.23 21.79
N GLY A 65 4.06 2.38 22.81
CA GLY A 65 4.25 2.80 24.20
C GLY A 65 3.34 3.95 24.65
N GLY A 66 2.12 4.02 24.09
CA GLY A 66 1.14 5.08 24.38
C GLY A 66 1.42 6.43 23.70
N ARG A 67 2.44 6.52 22.84
CA ARG A 67 2.77 7.73 22.08
C ARG A 67 2.45 7.55 20.61
N ARG A 68 1.87 8.56 19.97
CA ARG A 68 1.65 8.55 18.52
C ARG A 68 3.00 8.58 17.78
N THR A 69 3.21 7.63 16.88
CA THR A 69 4.43 7.45 16.10
C THR A 69 4.23 7.69 14.61
N GLY A 70 3.00 7.54 14.10
CA GLY A 70 2.76 7.69 12.67
C GLY A 70 1.30 7.53 12.29
N GLN A 71 1.09 7.27 11.01
CA GLN A 71 -0.20 6.93 10.42
C GLN A 71 -0.08 5.63 9.64
N HIS A 72 -1.17 4.88 9.59
CA HIS A 72 -1.28 3.63 8.84
C HIS A 72 -2.38 3.75 7.81
N TRP A 73 -2.13 3.25 6.60
CA TRP A 73 -3.03 3.35 5.46
C TRP A 73 -3.43 1.95 4.97
N TRP A 74 -4.71 1.74 4.69
CA TRP A 74 -5.24 0.51 4.11
C TRP A 74 -6.51 0.79 3.28
N ASN A 75 -7.14 -0.25 2.73
CA ASN A 75 -8.29 -0.11 1.82
C ASN A 75 -9.56 -0.75 2.40
N ARG A 76 -10.72 -0.24 1.99
CA ARG A 76 -12.02 -0.90 2.17
C ARG A 76 -12.71 -1.05 0.82
N LEU A 77 -13.11 -2.29 0.52
CA LEU A 77 -13.88 -2.66 -0.68
C LEU A 77 -15.30 -3.03 -0.25
N GLY A 78 -16.22 -2.07 -0.30
CA GLY A 78 -17.58 -2.23 0.22
C GLY A 78 -17.58 -2.46 1.72
N VAL A 79 -17.88 -3.67 2.17
CA VAL A 79 -17.93 -4.04 3.60
C VAL A 79 -16.66 -4.73 4.11
N VAL A 80 -15.68 -4.98 3.24
CA VAL A 80 -14.46 -5.72 3.56
C VAL A 80 -13.27 -4.77 3.62
N GLU A 81 -12.53 -4.79 4.73
CA GLU A 81 -11.24 -4.09 4.84
C GLU A 81 -10.08 -5.01 4.45
N ILE A 82 -9.16 -4.48 3.65
CA ILE A 82 -7.96 -5.18 3.16
C ILE A 82 -6.73 -4.37 3.58
N ASP A 83 -5.92 -4.97 4.45
CA ASP A 83 -4.65 -4.41 4.91
C ASP A 83 -3.53 -5.42 4.67
N LEU A 84 -2.89 -5.30 3.51
CA LEU A 84 -1.79 -6.19 3.11
C LEU A 84 -0.52 -5.96 3.94
N THR A 85 -0.45 -4.86 4.68
CA THR A 85 0.73 -4.41 5.44
C THR A 85 0.51 -4.48 6.94
N ARG A 86 -0.54 -5.19 7.38
CA ARG A 86 -0.89 -5.30 8.80
C ARG A 86 0.21 -5.95 9.62
N ASP A 87 0.92 -6.89 9.01
CA ASP A 87 2.03 -7.66 9.58
C ASP A 87 3.31 -6.84 9.77
N GLN A 88 3.34 -5.57 9.35
CA GLN A 88 4.49 -4.71 9.62
C GLN A 88 4.69 -4.43 11.10
N PHE A 89 3.59 -4.40 11.88
CA PHE A 89 3.57 -3.94 13.27
C PHE A 89 3.92 -5.04 14.26
N GLY A 90 4.76 -4.69 15.24
CA GLY A 90 5.06 -5.54 16.38
C GLY A 90 3.99 -5.51 17.47
N PRO A 91 4.14 -6.31 18.54
CA PRO A 91 3.14 -6.44 19.61
C PRO A 91 2.89 -5.17 20.43
N HIS A 92 3.81 -4.20 20.37
CA HIS A 92 3.72 -2.94 21.12
C HIS A 92 3.14 -1.78 20.29
N GLU A 93 2.90 -2.01 19.00
CA GLU A 93 2.36 -1.02 18.08
C GLU A 93 0.85 -1.25 17.92
N ARG A 94 0.07 -0.16 17.97
CA ARG A 94 -1.38 -0.22 17.83
C ARG A 94 -1.87 0.81 16.83
N ILE A 95 -2.76 0.36 15.96
CA ILE A 95 -3.53 1.21 15.06
C ILE A 95 -4.84 1.57 15.76
N SER A 96 -5.24 2.83 15.70
CA SER A 96 -6.50 3.31 16.24
C SER A 96 -7.17 4.30 15.30
N GLY A 97 -8.50 4.32 15.32
CA GLY A 97 -9.29 5.10 14.36
C GLY A 97 -9.21 4.55 12.94
N ALA A 98 -10.12 5.03 12.10
CA ALA A 98 -10.18 4.72 10.68
C ALA A 98 -10.99 5.83 10.00
N THR A 99 -10.31 6.82 9.44
CA THR A 99 -10.94 7.91 8.71
C THR A 99 -10.81 7.63 7.23
N VAL A 100 -11.93 7.72 6.50
CA VAL A 100 -11.93 7.66 5.04
C VAL A 100 -11.27 8.93 4.50
N VAL A 101 -10.34 8.76 3.56
CA VAL A 101 -9.66 9.87 2.90
C VAL A 101 -9.81 9.76 1.39
N ASP A 102 -9.96 10.90 0.73
CA ASP A 102 -9.98 10.93 -0.73
C ASP A 102 -8.60 10.65 -1.30
N ARG A 103 -8.54 9.86 -2.37
CA ARG A 103 -7.34 9.72 -3.20
C ARG A 103 -7.12 11.04 -3.94
N PRO A 104 -6.04 11.81 -3.66
CA PRO A 104 -5.81 13.06 -4.39
C PRO A 104 -5.43 12.76 -5.84
N ASP A 105 -5.78 13.65 -6.76
CA ASP A 105 -5.42 13.51 -8.17
C ASP A 105 -3.90 13.48 -8.36
N GLY A 106 -3.46 12.63 -9.29
CA GLY A 106 -2.06 12.48 -9.65
C GLY A 106 -1.21 11.70 -8.64
N PRO A 107 0.12 11.70 -8.84
CA PRO A 107 1.01 10.94 -7.98
C PRO A 107 1.12 11.58 -6.59
N PRO A 108 1.33 10.78 -5.53
CA PRO A 108 1.38 11.30 -4.18
C PRO A 108 2.52 12.31 -4.02
N ARG A 109 2.36 13.24 -3.07
CA ARG A 109 3.42 14.20 -2.71
C ARG A 109 4.54 13.53 -1.92
N ARG A 110 4.15 12.71 -0.93
CA ARG A 110 5.05 11.92 -0.09
C ARG A 110 5.27 10.55 -0.73
N CYS A 111 6.50 10.06 -0.68
CA CYS A 111 6.87 8.74 -1.21
C CYS A 111 6.50 8.52 -2.70
N ARG A 112 6.60 9.57 -3.52
CA ARG A 112 6.26 9.51 -4.95
C ARG A 112 7.04 8.42 -5.69
N GLU A 113 8.36 8.44 -5.54
CA GLU A 113 9.26 7.51 -6.24
C GLU A 113 9.03 6.07 -5.80
N GLN A 114 8.78 5.85 -4.50
CA GLN A 114 8.46 4.55 -3.93
C GLN A 114 7.14 4.01 -4.51
N TYR A 115 6.13 4.87 -4.57
CA TYR A 115 4.84 4.56 -5.18
C TYR A 115 4.99 4.21 -6.66
N GLU A 116 5.67 5.05 -7.45
CA GLU A 116 5.87 4.84 -8.89
C GLU A 116 6.66 3.55 -9.17
N THR A 117 7.68 3.27 -8.36
CA THR A 117 8.46 2.03 -8.39
C THR A 117 7.58 0.81 -8.13
N LEU A 118 6.84 0.81 -7.01
CA LEU A 118 5.96 -0.31 -6.64
C LEU A 118 4.90 -0.54 -7.71
N ARG A 119 4.22 0.53 -8.12
CA ARG A 119 3.18 0.53 -9.14
C ARG A 119 3.68 -0.06 -10.46
N THR A 120 4.85 0.36 -10.92
CA THR A 120 5.46 -0.13 -12.17
C THR A 120 5.74 -1.63 -12.08
N ARG A 121 6.30 -2.11 -10.96
CA ARG A 121 6.58 -3.54 -10.75
C ARG A 121 5.31 -4.38 -10.73
N VAL A 122 4.27 -3.90 -10.03
CA VAL A 122 2.98 -4.58 -9.91
C VAL A 122 2.29 -4.69 -11.27
N LEU A 123 2.16 -3.57 -12.00
CA LEU A 123 1.52 -3.58 -13.32
C LEU A 123 2.27 -4.47 -14.32
N LYS A 124 3.61 -4.43 -14.30
CA LYS A 124 4.44 -5.31 -15.14
C LYS A 124 4.20 -6.79 -14.84
N GLN A 125 4.11 -7.17 -13.56
CA GLN A 125 3.88 -8.57 -13.15
C GLN A 125 2.45 -9.05 -13.45
N LEU A 126 1.44 -8.18 -13.30
CA LEU A 126 0.07 -8.44 -13.74
C LEU A 126 -0.06 -8.43 -15.28
N GLY A 127 0.96 -7.90 -15.96
CA GLY A 127 1.03 -7.60 -17.39
C GLY A 127 -0.05 -6.63 -17.87
N ALA A 128 -0.45 -5.71 -17.01
CA ALA A 128 -1.27 -4.57 -17.41
C ALA A 128 -0.40 -3.57 -18.17
N ASP A 129 -0.91 -3.01 -19.28
CA ASP A 129 -0.22 -1.94 -19.99
C ASP A 129 -0.15 -0.69 -19.10
N THR A 130 1.06 -0.19 -18.86
CA THR A 130 1.36 0.96 -18.00
C THR A 130 0.70 2.27 -18.48
N THR A 131 0.19 2.30 -19.71
CA THR A 131 -0.34 3.48 -20.40
C THR A 131 -1.73 3.90 -19.95
N VAL A 132 -2.54 3.01 -19.36
CA VAL A 132 -3.97 3.28 -19.11
C VAL A 132 -4.22 4.10 -17.85
N ALA A 133 -3.27 4.17 -16.93
CA ALA A 133 -3.53 4.72 -15.60
C ALA A 133 -3.06 6.16 -15.37
N ALA A 134 -2.70 6.87 -16.44
CA ALA A 134 -2.35 8.28 -16.41
C ALA A 134 -3.53 9.19 -16.85
N GLY A 135 -4.75 8.67 -16.98
CA GLY A 135 -5.88 9.49 -17.42
C GLY A 135 -7.23 8.91 -17.04
N ARG A 136 -7.82 9.50 -16.01
CA ARG A 136 -9.21 10.01 -15.95
C ARG A 136 -9.33 10.89 -14.73
#